data_AF-A0A3D5ZLK4-F1
#
_entry.id   AF-A0A3D5ZLK4-F1
#
_cell.length_a   1.000
_cell.length_b   1.000
_cell.length_c   1.000
_cell.angle_alpha   90.00
_cell.angle_beta   90.00
_cell.angle_gamma   90.00
#
_symmetry.space_group_name_H-M   'P 1'
#
loop_
_entity.id
_entity.type
_entity.pdbx_description
1 polymer ?
#
loop_
_entity_poly.entity_id
_entity_poly.type
_entity_poly.pdbx_seq_one_letter_code
_entity_poly.pdbx_strand_id
1 'polypeptide(L)'
;MVDDFNTEFIPDFILYADNVYRTKEFIVKQQLSIIRKDGYEVPVLLSTDTFYKRTKYRDYQYDIMYDDREIPEGKRLPSTSYTRKYIY
;
A
#
# COMPACT_ATOMS: atom_id res chain seq x y z
N MET A 1 -4.20 -29.82 2.99
CA MET A 1 -4.75 -29.11 4.17
C MET A 1 -3.85 -27.91 4.35
N VAL A 2 -4.25 -26.78 3.81
CA VAL A 2 -3.60 -25.50 4.10
C VAL A 2 -4.47 -24.90 5.19
N ASP A 3 -3.90 -24.71 6.36
CA ASP A 3 -4.63 -24.15 7.50
C ASP A 3 -5.23 -22.81 7.09
N ASP A 4 -6.56 -22.71 7.21
CA ASP A 4 -7.32 -21.47 7.13
C ASP A 4 -6.89 -20.58 8.30
N PHE A 5 -5.72 -19.93 8.17
CA PHE A 5 -5.34 -18.81 9.01
C PHE A 5 -6.36 -17.71 8.78
N ASN A 6 -7.31 -17.65 9.70
CA ASN A 6 -8.35 -16.65 9.88
C ASN A 6 -8.13 -15.36 9.09
N THR A 7 -8.56 -15.33 7.82
CA THR A 7 -8.48 -14.17 6.92
C THR A 7 -9.39 -13.01 7.37
N GLU A 8 -10.13 -13.16 8.47
CA GLU A 8 -11.09 -12.18 8.98
C GLU A 8 -10.46 -10.91 9.58
N PHE A 9 -9.14 -10.82 9.73
CA PHE A 9 -8.50 -9.64 10.35
C PHE A 9 -7.28 -9.09 9.59
N ILE A 10 -7.19 -9.24 8.27
CA ILE A 10 -6.16 -8.53 7.49
C ILE A 10 -6.80 -7.26 6.89
N PRO A 11 -6.37 -6.04 7.28
CA PRO A 11 -6.89 -4.81 6.71
C PRO A 11 -6.68 -4.75 5.19
N ASP A 12 -7.68 -4.27 4.44
CA ASP A 12 -7.65 -4.19 2.97
C ASP A 12 -6.42 -3.45 2.40
N PHE A 13 -5.94 -2.45 3.15
CA PHE A 13 -4.79 -1.64 2.74
C PHE A 13 -3.44 -2.34 2.92
N ILE A 14 -3.41 -3.51 3.56
CA ILE A 14 -2.21 -4.35 3.74
C ILE A 14 -2.19 -5.49 2.73
N LEU A 15 -3.35 -6.07 2.44
CA LEU A 15 -3.45 -7.25 1.59
C LEU A 15 -2.83 -6.99 0.21
N TYR A 16 -1.80 -7.75 -0.17
CA TYR A 16 -1.04 -7.59 -1.43
C TYR A 16 -0.34 -6.22 -1.63
N ALA A 17 -0.05 -5.49 -0.55
CA ALA A 17 0.73 -4.25 -0.63
C ALA A 17 2.23 -4.56 -0.72
N ASP A 18 2.95 -3.87 -1.60
CA ASP A 18 4.43 -3.85 -1.57
C ASP A 18 4.94 -2.85 -0.54
N ASN A 19 4.17 -1.78 -0.32
CA ASN A 19 4.42 -0.79 0.71
C ASN A 19 3.10 -0.21 1.21
N VAL A 20 3.04 0.13 2.50
CA VAL A 20 1.93 0.87 3.10
C VAL A 20 2.50 2.04 3.88
N TYR A 21 1.97 3.24 3.65
CA TYR A 21 2.37 4.45 4.35
C TYR A 21 1.16 5.36 4.60
N ARG A 22 1.29 6.33 5.49
CA ARG A 22 0.27 7.30 5.82
C ARG A 22 0.59 8.69 5.31
N THR A 23 -0.48 9.40 5.01
CA THR A 23 -0.51 10.84 4.81
C THR A 23 -1.38 11.44 5.91
N LYS A 24 -1.51 12.78 5.91
CA LYS A 24 -2.41 13.47 6.83
C LYS A 24 -3.85 12.93 6.81
N GLU A 25 -4.33 12.49 5.64
CA GLU A 25 -5.75 12.13 5.46
C GLU A 25 -6.00 10.68 5.04
N PHE A 26 -4.98 9.98 4.55
CA PHE A 26 -5.13 8.65 3.95
C PHE A 26 -4.05 7.68 4.43
N ILE A 27 -4.42 6.41 4.55
CA ILE A 27 -3.49 5.28 4.50
C ILE A 27 -3.38 4.87 3.04
N VAL A 28 -2.17 4.74 2.52
CA VAL A 28 -1.90 4.45 1.12
C VAL A 28 -1.32 3.05 1.01
N LYS A 29 -2.04 2.20 0.29
CA LYS A 29 -1.54 0.93 -0.22
C LYS A 29 -0.82 1.20 -1.54
N GLN A 30 0.47 0.94 -1.59
CA GLN A 30 1.29 1.07 -2.78
C GLN A 30 1.60 -0.33 -3.33
N GLN A 31 1.26 -0.56 -4.60
CA GLN A 31 1.60 -1.78 -5.34
C GLN A 31 2.51 -1.42 -6.50
N LEU A 32 3.68 -2.03 -6.58
CA LEU A 32 4.70 -1.77 -7.59
C LEU A 32 4.67 -2.86 -8.65
N SER A 33 4.70 -2.44 -9.91
CA SER A 33 4.77 -3.34 -11.06
C SER A 33 5.79 -2.81 -12.07
N ILE A 34 6.49 -3.71 -12.73
CA ILE A 34 7.40 -3.36 -13.81
C ILE A 34 6.65 -3.56 -15.12
N ILE A 35 6.47 -2.49 -15.88
CA ILE A 35 5.88 -2.54 -17.22
C ILE A 35 7.02 -2.52 -18.23
N ARG A 36 7.01 -3.55 -19.09
CA ARG A 36 7.83 -3.61 -20.31
C ARG A 36 6.86 -3.58 -21.47
N LYS A 37 7.04 -2.63 -22.39
CA LYS A 37 6.25 -2.55 -23.62
C LYS A 37 7.22 -2.43 -24.78
N ASP A 38 6.96 -3.20 -25.83
CA ASP A 38 7.74 -3.14 -27.07
C ASP A 38 7.74 -1.70 -27.60
N GLY A 39 8.94 -1.17 -27.82
CA GLY A 39 9.17 0.22 -28.22
C GLY A 39 9.59 1.18 -27.10
N TYR A 40 9.64 0.75 -25.84
CA TYR A 40 10.31 1.50 -24.76
C TYR A 40 11.68 0.88 -24.47
N GLU A 41 12.74 1.70 -24.51
CA GLU A 41 14.10 1.24 -24.23
C GLU A 41 14.36 0.93 -22.75
N VAL A 42 13.56 1.50 -21.84
CA VAL A 42 13.74 1.38 -20.38
C VAL A 42 12.44 0.87 -19.73
N PRO A 43 12.51 -0.13 -18.83
CA PRO A 43 11.34 -0.58 -18.07
C PRO A 43 10.80 0.55 -17.18
N VAL A 44 9.48 0.65 -17.09
CA VAL A 44 8.81 1.64 -16.24
C VAL A 44 8.38 0.97 -14.94
N LEU A 45 8.81 1.51 -13.80
CA LEU A 45 8.26 1.12 -12.49
C LEU A 45 6.97 1.88 -12.25
N LEU A 46 5.84 1.20 -12.38
CA LEU A 46 4.51 1.75 -12.13
C LEU A 46 4.06 1.47 -10.70
N SER A 47 3.62 2.51 -10.02
CA SER A 47 2.96 2.43 -8.72
C SER A 47 1.44 2.52 -8.88
N THR A 48 0.70 1.50 -8.45
CA THR A 48 -0.75 1.53 -8.36
C THR A 48 -1.13 1.80 -6.91
N ASP A 49 -1.48 3.05 -6.63
CA ASP A 49 -1.68 3.52 -5.26
C ASP A 49 -3.18 3.57 -4.92
N THR A 50 -3.59 2.93 -3.83
CA THR A 50 -4.96 3.02 -3.29
C THR A 50 -4.95 3.80 -1.99
N PHE A 51 -5.65 4.92 -1.96
CA PHE A 51 -5.77 5.86 -0.85
C PHE A 51 -7.04 5.57 -0.06
N TYR A 52 -6.91 4.96 1.12
CA TYR A 52 -8.00 4.68 2.05
C TYR A 52 -8.11 5.85 3.03
N LYS A 53 -9.27 6.52 3.08
CA LYS A 53 -9.48 7.65 4.01
C LYS A 53 -9.27 7.15 5.43
N ARG A 54 -8.51 7.90 6.20
CA ARG A 54 -8.26 7.59 7.61
C ARG A 54 -9.57 7.62 8.38
N THR A 55 -9.75 6.61 9.21
CA THR A 55 -10.77 6.54 10.25
C THR A 55 -10.07 6.07 11.51
N LYS A 56 -10.67 6.31 12.68
CA LYS A 56 -10.09 5.83 13.95
C LYS A 56 -9.80 4.32 13.92
N TYR A 57 -10.67 3.56 13.27
CA TYR A 57 -10.50 2.12 13.12
C TYR A 57 -9.34 1.75 12.20
N ARG A 58 -9.24 2.37 11.02
CA ARG A 58 -8.14 2.12 10.08
C ARG A 58 -6.78 2.56 10.65
N ASP A 59 -6.75 3.67 11.39
CA ASP A 59 -5.54 4.12 12.08
C ASP A 59 -5.10 3.13 13.16
N TYR A 60 -6.03 2.64 13.98
CA TYR A 60 -5.76 1.59 14.96
C TYR A 60 -5.19 0.32 14.30
N GLN A 61 -5.78 -0.12 13.19
CA GLN A 61 -5.29 -1.26 12.43
C GLN A 61 -3.87 -1.03 11.88
N TYR A 62 -3.59 0.17 11.39
CA TYR A 62 -2.26 0.53 10.91
C TYR A 62 -1.24 0.54 12.05
N ASP A 63 -1.59 1.13 13.19
CA ASP A 63 -0.68 1.23 14.34
C ASP A 63 -0.32 -0.15 14.89
N ILE A 64 -1.28 -1.10 14.96
CA ILE A 64 -0.97 -2.50 15.35
C ILE A 64 0.04 -3.15 14.41
N MET A 65 -0.05 -2.86 13.11
CA MET A 65 0.73 -3.56 12.09
C MET A 65 2.13 -2.97 11.89
N TYR A 66 2.38 -1.77 12.41
CA TYR A 66 3.58 -0.97 12.13
C TYR A 66 4.09 -0.22 13.38
N ASP A 67 3.82 -0.74 14.58
CA ASP A 67 4.23 -0.15 15.86
C ASP A 67 5.75 -0.12 16.04
N ASP A 68 6.47 -1.01 15.36
CA ASP A 68 7.92 -1.18 15.40
C ASP A 68 8.69 -0.32 14.38
N ARG A 69 7.99 0.46 13.54
CA ARG A 69 8.64 1.29 12.51
C ARG A 69 9.41 2.47 13.11
N GLU A 70 10.65 2.65 12.65
CA GLU A 70 11.44 3.86 12.94
C GLU A 70 10.74 5.14 12.44
N ILE A 71 10.05 5.06 11.29
CA ILE A 71 9.21 6.13 10.75
C ILE A 71 7.75 5.67 10.84
N PRO A 72 6.98 6.10 11.86
CA PRO A 72 5.62 5.60 12.09
C PRO A 72 4.71 5.74 10.86
N GLU A 73 4.77 6.88 10.18
CA GLU A 73 3.95 7.12 8.99
C GLU A 73 4.44 6.36 7.75
N GLY A 74 5.62 5.74 7.78
CA GLY A 74 6.25 5.20 6.58
C GLY A 74 6.56 6.27 5.52
N LYS A 75 7.08 5.83 4.37
CA LYS A 75 7.34 6.70 3.22
C LYS A 75 7.01 5.97 1.93
N ARG A 76 6.59 6.74 0.91
CA ARG A 76 6.35 6.22 -0.43
C ARG A 76 7.66 5.75 -1.05
N LEU A 77 7.65 4.56 -1.66
CA LEU A 77 8.76 4.10 -2.49
C LEU A 77 8.78 4.86 -3.83
N PRO A 78 9.96 5.23 -4.34
CA PRO A 78 10.08 5.94 -5.61
C PRO A 78 9.58 5.06 -6.76
N SER A 79 8.91 5.67 -7.73
CA SER A 79 8.41 5.00 -8.94
C SER A 79 8.52 5.94 -10.13
N THR A 80 8.66 5.40 -11.34
CA THR A 80 8.74 6.18 -12.58
C THR A 80 7.39 6.81 -12.92
N SER A 81 6.31 6.08 -12.69
CA SER A 81 4.94 6.54 -12.92
C SER A 81 4.01 6.08 -11.81
N TYR A 82 2.78 6.60 -11.77
CA TYR A 82 1.78 6.20 -10.79
C TYR A 82 0.34 6.37 -11.28
N THR A 83 -0.56 5.54 -10.74
CA THR A 83 -2.02 5.74 -10.77
C THR A 83 -2.54 5.85 -9.33
N ARG A 84 -3.71 6.49 -9.16
CA ARG A 84 -4.33 6.66 -7.84
C ARG A 84 -5.81 6.32 -7.87
N LYS A 85 -6.25 5.56 -6.87
CA LYS A 85 -7.66 5.31 -6.55
C LYS A 85 -7.93 5.76 -5.11
N TYR A 86 -9.10 6.33 -4.85
CA TYR A 86 -9.51 6.77 -3.51
C TYR A 86 -10.70 5.93 -3.01
N ILE A 87 -10.66 5.58 -1.73
CA ILE A 87 -11.73 4.89 -1.00
C ILE A 87 -12.01 5.73 0.25
N TYR A 88 -13.21 6.31 0.32
CA TYR A 88 -13.66 7.11 1.45
C TYR A 88 -14.24 6.19 2.53
#